data_AF-N8WKC3-F1
#
_entry.id   AF-N8WKC3-F1
#
_cell.length_a   1.000
_cell.length_b   1.000
_cell.length_c   1.000
_cell.angle_alpha   90.00
_cell.angle_beta   90.00
_cell.angle_gamma   90.00
#
_symmetry.space_group_name_H-M   'P 1'
#
loop_
_entity.id
_entity.type
_entity.pdbx_description
1 polymer ?
#
loop_
_entity_poly.entity_id
_entity_poly.type
_entity_poly.pdbx_seq_one_letter_code
_entity_poly.pdbx_strand_id
1 'polypeptide(L)'
;MKLSSLPVIQLPIVDVSTDPLDLLVTGLALRMKQLARTSPKFIELVHDREFRIQIGTDAGLARQIIVNRGKIDTVAGSPEKADFILQFASSEQGVKTLVKGDPTAFMTGMQDGSIKMEGDFSLLVWFNQAAKLIPPKVPKAVKEKIRQARAFIKEKTGK
;
A
#
# COMPACT_ATOMS: atom_id res chain seq x y z
N MET A 1 -20.24 30.38 1.09
CA MET A 1 -20.55 28.98 1.46
C MET A 1 -19.36 28.41 2.21
N LYS A 2 -19.53 28.02 3.48
CA LYS A 2 -18.46 27.42 4.30
C LYS A 2 -18.33 25.95 3.91
N LEU A 3 -17.27 25.59 3.20
CA LEU A 3 -16.92 24.20 2.93
C LEU A 3 -16.47 23.57 4.25
N SER A 4 -17.38 22.81 4.84
CA SER A 4 -17.10 21.49 5.39
C SER A 4 -16.03 21.42 6.49
N SER A 5 -16.50 21.54 7.73
CA SER A 5 -15.89 20.94 8.90
C SER A 5 -15.76 19.42 8.72
N LEU A 6 -14.70 18.98 8.04
CA LEU A 6 -14.24 17.60 8.13
C LEU A 6 -13.66 17.41 9.54
N PRO A 7 -14.02 16.35 10.28
CA PRO A 7 -13.43 16.09 11.58
C PRO A 7 -11.92 15.89 11.41
N VAL A 8 -11.12 16.78 12.01
CA VAL A 8 -9.66 16.65 12.06
C VAL A 8 -9.35 15.51 13.03
N ILE A 9 -9.11 14.33 12.50
CA ILE A 9 -8.63 13.19 13.28
C ILE A 9 -7.16 13.49 13.61
N GLN A 10 -6.88 13.92 14.85
CA GLN A 10 -5.51 14.02 15.34
C GLN A 10 -4.97 12.62 15.58
N LEU A 11 -4.41 12.01 14.52
CA LEU A 11 -3.63 10.80 14.60
C LEU A 11 -2.26 11.14 15.22
N PRO A 12 -1.80 10.44 16.27
CA PRO A 12 -0.48 10.69 16.83
C PRO A 12 0.60 10.28 15.82
N ILE A 13 1.40 11.26 15.37
CA ILE A 13 2.74 11.14 14.79
C ILE A 13 2.87 10.17 13.60
N VAL A 14 2.13 10.41 12.51
CA VAL A 14 2.57 9.94 11.20
C VAL A 14 2.62 11.17 10.31
N ASP A 15 3.82 11.54 9.86
CA ASP A 15 4.01 12.58 8.85
C ASP A 15 3.42 12.05 7.54
N VAL A 16 2.24 12.55 7.16
CA VAL A 16 1.42 12.05 6.04
C VAL A 16 0.89 13.25 5.26
N SER A 17 1.08 13.20 3.95
CA SER A 17 0.57 14.17 2.98
C SER A 17 -0.88 13.88 2.60
N THR A 18 -1.54 14.87 1.99
CA THR A 18 -2.86 14.70 1.35
C THR A 18 -2.80 13.98 0.01
N ASP A 19 -1.60 13.70 -0.50
CA ASP A 19 -1.41 12.94 -1.73
C ASP A 19 -2.02 11.51 -1.59
N PRO A 20 -2.78 11.04 -2.60
CA PRO A 20 -3.49 9.77 -2.50
C PRO A 20 -2.57 8.56 -2.43
N LEU A 21 -1.38 8.61 -3.04
CA LEU A 21 -0.40 7.54 -2.93
C LEU A 21 0.20 7.51 -1.53
N ASP A 22 0.51 8.67 -0.96
CA ASP A 22 1.07 8.76 0.39
C ASP A 22 0.11 8.19 1.46
N LEU A 23 -1.17 8.53 1.34
CA LEU A 23 -2.23 7.99 2.19
C LEU A 23 -2.35 6.47 2.06
N LEU A 24 -2.29 5.95 0.83
CA LEU A 24 -2.37 4.51 0.57
C LEU A 24 -1.16 3.77 1.18
N VAL A 25 0.06 4.25 0.91
CA VAL A 25 1.30 3.63 1.40
C VAL A 25 1.37 3.69 2.92
N THR A 26 0.95 4.81 3.52
CA THR A 26 0.85 4.90 4.97
C THR A 26 -0.16 3.90 5.53
N GLY A 27 -1.35 3.80 4.94
CA GLY A 27 -2.36 2.82 5.36
C GLY A 27 -1.87 1.37 5.27
N LEU A 28 -1.12 1.05 4.20
CA LEU A 28 -0.44 -0.24 4.03
C LEU A 28 0.56 -0.50 5.16
N ALA A 29 1.44 0.47 5.45
CA ALA A 29 2.44 0.33 6.50
C ALA A 29 1.81 0.13 7.89
N LEU A 30 0.76 0.90 8.22
CA LEU A 30 0.01 0.73 9.47
C LEU A 30 -0.64 -0.65 9.57
N ARG A 31 -1.21 -1.14 8.46
CA ARG A 31 -1.79 -2.49 8.40
C ARG A 31 -0.72 -3.56 8.59
N MET A 32 0.44 -3.43 7.96
CA MET A 32 1.56 -4.34 8.14
C MET A 32 2.07 -4.32 9.59
N LYS A 33 2.17 -3.14 10.21
CA LYS A 33 2.54 -2.96 11.62
C LYS A 33 1.54 -3.61 12.58
N GLN A 34 0.25 -3.60 12.25
CA GLN A 34 -0.76 -4.37 12.98
C GLN A 34 -0.57 -5.88 12.79
N LEU A 35 -0.36 -6.34 11.55
CA LEU A 35 -0.21 -7.76 11.22
C LEU A 35 1.02 -8.39 11.86
N ALA A 36 2.11 -7.64 11.96
CA ALA A 36 3.33 -8.02 12.69
C ALA A 36 3.12 -8.27 14.19
N ARG A 37 1.93 -7.98 14.74
CA ARG A 37 1.56 -8.28 16.13
C ARG A 37 0.38 -9.23 16.28
N THR A 38 -0.36 -9.46 15.20
CA THR A 38 -1.69 -10.12 15.28
C THR A 38 -1.83 -11.34 14.37
N SER A 39 -0.96 -11.51 13.38
CA SER A 39 -1.02 -12.62 12.44
C SER A 39 0.23 -13.48 12.55
N PRO A 40 0.15 -14.72 13.08
CA PRO A 40 1.30 -15.62 13.19
C PRO A 40 2.06 -15.80 11.86
N LYS A 41 1.32 -15.98 10.76
CA LYS A 41 1.90 -16.09 9.42
C LYS A 41 2.65 -14.83 8.99
N PHE A 42 2.17 -13.66 9.38
CA PHE A 42 2.84 -12.41 9.02
C PHE A 42 4.06 -12.18 9.92
N ILE A 43 3.96 -12.53 11.21
CA ILE A 43 5.08 -12.50 12.16
C ILE A 43 6.24 -13.35 11.63
N GLU A 44 5.99 -14.60 11.24
CA GLU A 44 7.00 -15.48 10.64
C GLU A 44 7.60 -14.87 9.36
N LEU A 45 6.77 -14.23 8.53
CA LEU A 45 7.19 -13.63 7.27
C LEU A 45 8.18 -12.46 7.47
N VAL A 46 8.14 -11.77 8.61
CA VAL A 46 8.99 -10.60 8.92
C VAL A 46 10.04 -10.83 10.02
N HIS A 47 9.99 -11.96 10.74
CA HIS A 47 10.69 -12.18 12.01
C HIS A 47 12.20 -11.87 11.97
N ASP A 48 12.90 -12.30 10.92
CA ASP A 48 14.36 -12.14 10.80
C ASP A 48 14.75 -11.42 9.49
N ARG A 49 13.90 -10.49 9.06
CA ARG A 49 14.15 -9.71 7.84
C ARG A 49 14.49 -8.27 8.17
N GLU A 50 15.42 -7.72 7.40
CA GLU A 50 15.84 -6.34 7.50
C GLU A 50 15.95 -5.78 6.08
N PHE A 51 15.06 -4.85 5.72
CA PHE A 51 15.08 -4.16 4.43
C PHE A 51 14.18 -2.92 4.45
N ARG A 52 14.39 -2.05 3.48
CA ARG A 52 13.68 -0.79 3.27
C ARG A 52 13.13 -0.74 1.84
N ILE A 53 11.81 -0.60 1.73
CA ILE A 53 11.13 -0.39 0.45
C ILE A 53 10.76 1.07 0.33
N GLN A 54 11.05 1.69 -0.80
CA GLN A 54 10.57 3.01 -1.15
C GLN A 54 9.46 2.93 -2.19
N ILE A 55 8.41 3.72 -1.98
CA ILE A 55 7.37 3.95 -2.96
C ILE A 55 7.32 5.46 -3.23
N GLY A 56 7.46 5.87 -4.48
CA GLY A 56 7.53 7.28 -4.83
C GLY A 56 7.00 7.61 -6.21
N THR A 57 7.05 8.90 -6.56
CA THR A 57 6.64 9.41 -7.87
C THR A 57 7.67 10.36 -8.46
N ASP A 58 7.67 10.50 -9.79
CA ASP A 58 8.58 11.39 -10.51
C ASP A 58 8.37 12.87 -10.13
N ALA A 59 7.23 13.20 -9.54
CA ALA A 59 6.92 14.53 -8.99
C ALA A 59 7.59 14.83 -7.63
N GLY A 60 8.39 13.88 -7.10
CA GLY A 60 9.17 14.08 -5.87
C GLY A 60 8.53 13.53 -4.59
N LEU A 61 7.35 12.90 -4.69
CA LEU A 61 6.78 12.18 -3.55
C LEU A 61 7.58 10.91 -3.29
N ALA A 62 7.85 10.62 -2.02
CA ALA A 62 8.42 9.34 -1.60
C ALA A 62 7.96 8.99 -0.20
N ARG A 63 7.79 7.69 0.07
CA ARG A 63 7.62 7.13 1.40
C ARG A 63 8.36 5.81 1.50
N GLN A 64 9.03 5.61 2.63
CA GLN A 64 9.73 4.37 2.91
C GLN A 64 8.96 3.53 3.93
N ILE A 65 8.87 2.23 3.67
CA ILE A 65 8.43 1.20 4.60
C ILE A 65 9.67 0.45 5.06
N ILE A 66 9.86 0.37 6.37
CA ILE A 66 11.03 -0.20 7.02
C ILE A 66 10.60 -1.49 7.69
N VAL A 67 11.23 -2.60 7.31
CA VAL A 67 11.09 -3.89 7.98
C VAL A 67 12.40 -4.16 8.71
N ASN A 68 12.34 -4.36 10.02
CA ASN A 68 13.52 -4.63 10.85
C ASN A 68 13.17 -5.65 11.94
N ARG A 69 13.57 -6.91 11.71
CA ARG A 69 13.46 -8.02 12.67
C ARG A 69 12.08 -8.11 13.32
N GLY A 70 11.07 -8.23 12.46
CA GLY A 70 9.67 -8.29 12.85
C GLY A 70 9.00 -6.94 13.12
N LYS A 71 9.74 -5.83 13.21
CA LYS A 71 9.17 -4.49 13.37
C LYS A 71 8.88 -3.84 12.02
N ILE A 72 7.77 -3.12 11.95
CA ILE A 72 7.35 -2.37 10.77
C ILE A 72 7.20 -0.90 11.16
N ASP A 73 7.88 -0.03 10.41
CA ASP A 73 7.79 1.42 10.51
C ASP A 73 7.70 2.07 9.13
N THR A 74 7.40 3.37 9.11
CA THR A 74 7.36 4.14 7.86
C THR A 74 7.80 5.58 8.11
N VAL A 75 8.42 6.18 7.10
CA VAL A 75 8.89 7.58 7.12
C VAL A 75 8.61 8.24 5.78
N ALA A 76 8.25 9.51 5.80
CA ALA A 76 8.07 10.32 4.60
C ALA A 76 9.43 10.61 3.94
N GLY A 77 9.42 10.81 2.63
CA GLY A 77 10.61 11.07 1.83
C GLY A 77 11.50 9.84 1.60
N SER A 78 12.76 10.12 1.29
CA SER A 78 13.82 9.14 1.04
C SER A 78 15.07 9.47 1.89
N PRO A 79 14.97 9.41 3.23
CA PRO A 79 16.07 9.81 4.12
C PRO A 79 17.29 8.87 4.05
N GLU A 80 17.08 7.61 3.67
CA GLU A 80 18.13 6.60 3.55
C GLU A 80 17.99 5.83 2.23
N LYS A 81 19.06 5.16 1.79
CA LYS A 81 19.00 4.29 0.62
C LYS A 81 18.03 3.13 0.86
N ALA A 82 17.08 2.94 -0.04
CA ALA A 82 16.18 1.80 -0.02
C ALA A 82 16.81 0.58 -0.72
N ASP A 83 16.48 -0.61 -0.24
CA ASP A 83 16.88 -1.88 -0.86
C ASP A 83 16.06 -2.17 -2.11
N PHE A 84 14.83 -1.67 -2.16
CA PHE A 84 13.98 -1.72 -3.34
C PHE A 84 13.19 -0.42 -3.49
N ILE A 85 13.17 0.12 -4.71
CA ILE A 85 12.48 1.35 -5.06
C ILE A 85 11.42 1.03 -6.11
N LEU A 86 10.20 1.45 -5.83
CA LEU A 86 9.09 1.44 -6.76
C LEU A 86 8.69 2.89 -7.07
N GLN A 87 8.99 3.31 -8.28
CA GLN A 87 8.86 4.69 -8.72
C GLN A 87 7.77 4.78 -9.79
N PHE A 88 6.75 5.59 -9.54
CA PHE A 88 5.63 5.79 -10.45
C PHE A 88 5.74 7.12 -11.21
N ALA A 89 5.19 7.20 -12.41
CA ALA A 89 5.09 8.48 -13.12
C ALA A 89 4.16 9.47 -12.39
N SER A 90 3.09 8.96 -11.75
CA SER A 90 2.16 9.77 -10.96
C SER A 90 1.55 9.04 -9.77
N SER A 91 1.01 9.80 -8.81
CA SER A 91 0.35 9.26 -7.62
C SER A 91 -0.91 8.48 -7.96
N GLU A 92 -1.73 8.96 -8.90
CA GLU A 92 -2.96 8.29 -9.33
C GLU A 92 -2.68 6.93 -9.94
N GLN A 93 -1.62 6.87 -10.76
CA GLN A 93 -1.16 5.62 -11.32
C GLN A 93 -0.67 4.67 -10.21
N GLY A 94 0.15 5.16 -9.29
CA GLY A 94 0.63 4.37 -8.16
C GLY A 94 -0.51 3.75 -7.37
N VAL A 95 -1.53 4.55 -7.03
CA VAL A 95 -2.74 4.08 -6.35
C VAL A 95 -3.46 3.02 -7.17
N LYS A 96 -3.70 3.28 -8.46
CA LYS A 96 -4.42 2.35 -9.34
C LYS A 96 -3.71 0.99 -9.43
N THR A 97 -2.38 0.99 -9.54
CA THR A 97 -1.56 -0.22 -9.63
C THR A 97 -1.53 -0.98 -8.31
N LEU A 98 -1.27 -0.29 -7.20
CA LEU A 98 -1.18 -0.90 -5.87
C LEU A 98 -2.53 -1.48 -5.39
N VAL A 99 -3.64 -0.79 -5.65
CA VAL A 99 -4.99 -1.26 -5.29
C VAL A 99 -5.39 -2.48 -6.11
N LYS A 100 -5.03 -2.52 -7.40
CA LYS A 100 -5.23 -3.72 -8.22
C LYS A 100 -4.43 -4.90 -7.68
N GLY A 101 -3.17 -4.66 -7.30
CA GLY A 101 -2.29 -5.68 -6.75
C GLY A 101 -2.08 -6.87 -7.68
N ASP A 102 -2.31 -6.69 -8.99
CA ASP A 102 -2.17 -7.73 -9.99
C ASP A 102 -0.79 -7.61 -10.69
N PRO A 103 -0.06 -8.72 -10.91
CA PRO A 103 1.26 -8.67 -11.55
C PRO A 103 1.22 -8.03 -12.95
N THR A 104 0.12 -8.17 -13.68
CA THR A 104 -0.02 -7.64 -15.03
C THR A 104 0.06 -6.12 -15.06
N ALA A 105 -0.57 -5.41 -14.13
CA ALA A 105 -0.54 -3.95 -14.03
C ALA A 105 0.87 -3.42 -13.77
N PHE A 106 1.65 -4.12 -12.95
CA PHE A 106 3.06 -3.80 -12.74
C PHE A 106 3.88 -4.05 -14.02
N MET A 107 3.70 -5.19 -14.66
CA MET A 107 4.42 -5.53 -15.91
C MET A 107 4.12 -4.54 -17.04
N THR A 108 2.85 -4.18 -17.23
CA THR A 108 2.43 -3.18 -18.23
C THR A 108 3.04 -1.82 -17.92
N GLY A 109 2.99 -1.38 -16.66
CA GLY A 109 3.58 -0.10 -16.27
C GLY A 109 5.10 -0.06 -16.42
N MET A 110 5.79 -1.19 -16.26
CA MET A 110 7.23 -1.26 -16.56
C MET A 110 7.50 -1.21 -18.06
N GLN A 111 6.67 -1.86 -18.88
CA GLN A 111 6.81 -1.87 -20.34
C GLN A 111 6.57 -0.49 -20.97
N ASP A 112 5.59 0.26 -20.47
CA ASP A 112 5.27 1.61 -20.96
C ASP A 112 6.10 2.72 -20.29
N GLY A 113 7.00 2.36 -19.36
CA GLY A 113 7.94 3.26 -18.69
C GLY A 113 7.34 4.10 -17.56
N SER A 114 6.06 3.87 -17.23
CA SER A 114 5.35 4.60 -16.20
C SER A 114 5.60 4.07 -14.78
N ILE A 115 6.18 2.88 -14.67
CA ILE A 115 6.69 2.31 -13.42
C ILE A 115 8.16 1.96 -13.62
N LYS A 116 9.02 2.45 -12.74
CA LYS A 116 10.43 2.06 -12.66
C LYS A 116 10.65 1.29 -11.37
N MET A 117 11.42 0.22 -11.45
CA MET A 117 11.79 -0.61 -10.30
C MET A 117 13.30 -0.70 -10.23
N GLU A 118 13.85 -0.48 -9.04
CA GLU A 118 15.30 -0.52 -8.80
C GLU A 118 15.60 -1.26 -7.49
N GLY A 119 16.79 -1.89 -7.42
CA GLY A 119 17.26 -2.59 -6.23
C GLY A 119 17.04 -4.10 -6.25
N ASP A 120 16.75 -4.70 -5.09
CA ASP A 120 16.61 -6.15 -4.93
C ASP A 120 15.21 -6.64 -5.32
N PHE A 121 15.11 -7.21 -6.52
CA PHE A 121 13.88 -7.80 -7.04
C PHE A 121 13.40 -9.04 -6.26
N SER A 122 14.23 -9.66 -5.41
CA SER A 122 13.78 -10.73 -4.51
C SER A 122 12.67 -10.26 -3.56
N LEU A 123 12.66 -8.95 -3.23
CA LEU A 123 11.64 -8.31 -2.41
C LEU A 123 10.27 -8.25 -3.09
N LEU A 124 10.18 -8.36 -4.43
CA LEU A 124 8.88 -8.50 -5.12
C LEU A 124 8.20 -9.83 -4.80
N VAL A 125 8.99 -10.91 -4.74
CA VAL A 125 8.47 -12.24 -4.38
C VAL A 125 7.95 -12.22 -2.95
N TRP A 126 8.71 -11.60 -2.04
CA TRP A 126 8.29 -11.39 -0.66
C TRP A 126 7.01 -10.53 -0.59
N PHE A 127 6.96 -9.42 -1.32
CA PHE A 127 5.80 -8.52 -1.34
C PHE A 127 4.53 -9.23 -1.81
N ASN A 128 4.63 -10.09 -2.83
CA ASN A 128 3.50 -10.91 -3.28
C ASN A 128 2.98 -11.88 -2.21
N GLN A 129 3.85 -12.37 -1.32
CA GLN A 129 3.42 -13.19 -0.17
C GLN A 129 2.75 -12.31 0.90
N ALA A 130 3.35 -11.16 1.22
CA ALA A 130 2.80 -10.20 2.18
C ALA A 130 1.44 -9.65 1.74
N ALA A 131 1.29 -9.30 0.47
CA ALA A 131 0.07 -8.76 -0.13
C ALA A 131 -1.14 -9.70 0.00
N LYS A 132 -0.94 -11.02 0.08
CA LYS A 132 -2.03 -11.97 0.34
C LYS A 132 -2.56 -11.93 1.77
N LEU A 133 -1.77 -11.39 2.71
CA LEU A 133 -2.10 -11.31 4.13
C LEU A 133 -2.61 -9.91 4.55
N ILE A 134 -2.31 -8.88 3.75
CA ILE A 134 -2.68 -7.49 4.02
C ILE A 134 -4.20 -7.27 4.02
N PRO A 135 -4.97 -7.72 3.00
CA PRO A 135 -6.41 -7.53 2.95
C PRO A 135 -7.09 -8.09 4.20
N PRO A 136 -8.01 -7.33 4.83
CA PRO A 136 -8.72 -7.81 6.00
C PRO A 136 -9.55 -9.05 5.64
N LYS A 137 -9.57 -10.03 6.54
CA LYS A 137 -10.51 -11.17 6.44
C LYS A 137 -11.93 -10.63 6.67
N VAL A 138 -12.61 -10.28 5.58
CA VAL A 138 -14.00 -9.80 5.65
C VAL A 138 -14.90 -10.96 6.13
N PRO A 139 -15.65 -10.80 7.23
CA PRO A 139 -16.59 -11.81 7.70
C PRO A 139 -17.60 -12.19 6.60
N LYS A 140 -18.04 -13.45 6.57
CA LYS A 140 -18.98 -13.95 5.54
C LYS A 140 -20.23 -13.06 5.42
N ALA A 141 -20.79 -12.63 6.55
CA ALA A 141 -21.98 -11.76 6.59
C ALA A 141 -21.77 -10.40 5.90
N VAL A 142 -20.56 -9.82 6.02
CA VAL A 142 -20.22 -8.55 5.37
C VAL A 142 -19.94 -8.76 3.88
N LYS A 143 -19.30 -9.89 3.50
CA LYS A 143 -19.11 -10.24 2.09
C LYS A 143 -20.42 -10.38 1.34
N GLU A 144 -21.42 -11.04 1.92
CA GLU A 144 -22.74 -11.19 1.32
C GLU A 144 -23.44 -9.83 1.13
N LYS A 145 -23.38 -8.94 2.13
CA LYS A 145 -23.91 -7.58 2.02
C LYS A 145 -23.20 -6.74 0.95
N ILE A 146 -21.87 -6.83 0.84
CA ILE A 146 -21.10 -6.14 -0.21
C ILE A 146 -21.47 -6.68 -1.59
N ARG A 147 -21.65 -8.00 -1.73
CA ARG A 147 -22.07 -8.64 -2.98
C ARG A 147 -23.46 -8.18 -3.40
N GLN A 148 -24.41 -8.14 -2.46
CA GLN A 148 -25.77 -7.63 -2.71
C GLN A 148 -25.74 -6.15 -3.11
N ALA A 149 -24.97 -5.32 -2.41
CA ALA A 149 -24.82 -3.90 -2.76
C ALA A 149 -24.19 -3.71 -4.14
N ARG A 150 -23.14 -4.48 -4.48
CA ARG A 150 -22.52 -4.45 -5.82
C ARG A 150 -23.49 -4.90 -6.91
N ALA A 151 -24.28 -5.95 -6.66
CA ALA A 151 -25.31 -6.41 -7.60
C ALA A 151 -26.38 -5.34 -7.83
N PHE A 152 -26.87 -4.72 -6.74
CA PHE A 152 -27.84 -3.63 -6.81
C PHE A 152 -27.32 -2.40 -7.55
N ILE A 153 -26.06 -1.99 -7.29
CA ILE A 153 -25.43 -0.88 -8.01
C ILE A 153 -25.27 -1.24 -9.50
N LYS A 154 -24.85 -2.46 -9.83
CA LYS A 154 -24.73 -2.92 -11.22
C LYS A 154 -26.08 -2.91 -11.95
N GLU A 155 -27.14 -3.35 -11.27
CA GLU A 155 -28.51 -3.34 -11.79
C GLU A 155 -29.01 -1.92 -12.03
N LYS A 156 -28.72 -0.97 -11.14
CA LYS A 156 -29.15 0.44 -11.28
C LYS A 156 -28.29 1.30 -12.19
N THR A 157 -27.01 0.98 -12.35
CA THR A 157 -26.03 1.86 -13.02
C THR A 157 -25.54 1.30 -14.36
N GLY A 158 -25.90 0.05 -14.71
CA GLY A 158 -25.53 -0.59 -15.97
C GLY A 158 -24.02 -0.86 -16.14
N LYS A 159 -23.22 -0.64 -15.09
CA LYS A 159 -21.78 -0.90 -15.02
C LYS A 159 -21.50 -1.98 -13.98
#